data_AF-A0A7S0WRH0-F1
#
_entry.id   AF-A0A7S0WRH0-F1
#
_cell.length_a   1.000
_cell.length_b   1.000
_cell.length_c   1.000
_cell.angle_alpha   90.00
_cell.angle_beta   90.00
_cell.angle_gamma   90.00
#
_symmetry.space_group_name_H-M   'P 1'
#
loop_
_entity.id
_entity.type
_entity.pdbx_description
1 polymer ?
#
loop_
_entity_poly.entity_id
_entity_poly.type
_entity_poly.pdbx_seq_one_letter_code
_entity_poly.pdbx_strand_id
1 'polypeptide(L)'
;GADAEAPPLSPFGGEQGALIWVQYMRFLRRTADAGHARQLFLRARKWQQSSPATAAGAHPGGTRKCTGWQLYAAAARMEWNADRGSAAIAKKIFELGMEDARLVKDPDFIMAYHSFLVDAGDADNARAVCERGLAEPENSGCERLWHMYAAFEYEQGELAAASEVERRMQAALAAASSAQPVSPAPALHLALLKYGFG
;
A
#
# COMPACT_ATOMS: atom_id res chain seq x y z
N GLY A 1 33.92 -14.92 -1.94
CA GLY A 1 32.93 -14.87 -3.04
C GLY A 1 31.72 -15.61 -2.55
N ALA A 2 30.68 -14.89 -2.19
CA ALA A 2 29.44 -15.47 -1.69
C ALA A 2 28.33 -15.08 -2.65
N ASP A 3 28.26 -15.81 -3.77
CA ASP A 3 27.05 -15.91 -4.57
C ASP A 3 26.03 -16.68 -3.73
N ALA A 4 25.47 -16.01 -2.72
CA ALA A 4 24.29 -16.49 -2.03
C ALA A 4 23.15 -16.40 -3.04
N GLU A 5 22.90 -17.49 -3.75
CA GLU A 5 21.73 -17.71 -4.58
C GLU A 5 20.48 -17.23 -3.83
N ALA A 6 19.55 -16.59 -4.55
CA ALA A 6 18.33 -16.07 -3.93
C ALA A 6 17.65 -17.25 -3.23
N PRO A 7 17.03 -17.07 -2.05
CA PRO A 7 16.29 -18.17 -1.45
C PRO A 7 15.35 -18.76 -2.52
N PRO A 8 15.21 -20.09 -2.60
CA PRO A 8 14.29 -20.71 -3.55
C PRO A 8 12.86 -20.30 -3.17
N LEU A 9 12.39 -19.19 -3.73
CA LEU A 9 11.11 -18.56 -3.42
C LEU A 9 9.94 -19.20 -4.17
N SER A 10 10.02 -20.51 -4.40
CA SER A 10 8.90 -21.31 -4.91
C SER A 10 8.72 -22.49 -3.95
N PRO A 11 7.54 -22.63 -3.31
CA PRO A 11 6.21 -22.37 -3.89
C PRO A 11 5.42 -21.19 -3.26
N PHE A 12 6.08 -20.10 -2.87
CA PHE A 12 5.41 -19.03 -2.11
C PHE A 12 4.68 -18.01 -3.00
N GLY A 13 3.48 -17.58 -2.58
CA GLY A 13 2.74 -16.48 -3.20
C GLY A 13 3.43 -15.12 -2.99
N GLY A 14 2.96 -14.08 -3.69
CA GLY A 14 3.59 -12.75 -3.68
C GLY A 14 3.78 -12.15 -2.28
N GLU A 15 2.75 -12.22 -1.43
CA GLU A 15 2.81 -11.67 -0.06
C GLU A 15 3.73 -12.48 0.84
N GLN A 16 3.69 -13.82 0.74
CA GLN A 16 4.58 -14.69 1.51
C GLN A 16 6.04 -14.47 1.10
N GLY A 17 6.30 -14.32 -0.21
CA GLY A 17 7.63 -13.99 -0.72
C GLY A 17 8.12 -12.63 -0.22
N ALA A 18 7.26 -11.60 -0.23
CA ALA A 18 7.58 -10.29 0.33
C ALA A 18 7.94 -10.39 1.83
N LEU A 19 7.17 -11.15 2.61
CA LEU A 19 7.46 -11.39 4.03
C LEU A 19 8.81 -12.08 4.23
N ILE A 20 9.13 -13.11 3.44
CA ILE A 20 10.42 -13.82 3.52
C ILE A 20 11.58 -12.86 3.27
N TRP A 21 11.49 -12.04 2.21
CA TRP A 21 12.51 -11.01 1.94
C TRP A 21 12.65 -10.02 3.10
N VAL A 22 11.54 -9.57 3.67
CA VAL A 22 11.55 -8.66 4.83
C VAL A 22 12.23 -9.29 6.04
N GLN A 23 11.92 -10.55 6.36
CA GLN A 23 12.59 -11.24 7.47
C GLN A 23 14.08 -11.45 7.19
N TYR A 24 14.44 -11.75 5.94
CA TYR A 24 15.85 -11.90 5.56
C TYR A 24 16.62 -10.57 5.63
N MET A 25 16.02 -9.46 5.20
CA MET A 25 16.60 -8.13 5.38
C MET A 25 16.83 -7.81 6.86
N ARG A 26 15.83 -8.09 7.72
CA ARG A 26 15.96 -7.90 9.19
C ARG A 26 17.04 -8.77 9.79
N PHE A 27 17.18 -10.00 9.32
CA PHE A 27 18.24 -10.90 9.74
C PHE A 27 19.61 -10.33 9.37
N LEU A 28 19.84 -9.97 8.10
CA LEU A 28 21.13 -9.41 7.65
C LEU A 28 21.48 -8.11 8.37
N ARG A 29 20.50 -7.25 8.69
CA ARG A 29 20.77 -6.03 9.46
C ARG A 29 21.27 -6.31 10.88
N ARG A 30 20.87 -7.44 11.49
CA ARG A 30 21.31 -7.84 12.84
C ARG A 30 22.63 -8.59 12.85
N THR A 31 22.92 -9.37 11.81
CA THR A 31 24.09 -10.26 11.78
C THR A 31 25.26 -9.73 10.94
N ALA A 32 24.98 -8.85 9.99
CA ALA A 32 25.97 -8.19 9.15
C ALA A 32 25.86 -6.67 9.38
N ASP A 33 25.44 -5.91 8.36
CA ASP A 33 25.29 -4.46 8.45
C ASP A 33 24.12 -3.94 7.60
N ALA A 34 23.88 -2.63 7.69
CA ALA A 34 22.84 -1.94 6.91
C ALA A 34 23.08 -2.01 5.39
N GLY A 35 24.35 -2.04 4.95
CA GLY A 35 24.71 -2.13 3.53
C GLY A 35 24.24 -3.43 2.90
N HIS A 36 24.46 -4.56 3.58
CA HIS A 36 24.00 -5.88 3.12
C HIS A 36 22.47 -5.96 3.03
N ALA A 37 21.77 -5.40 4.01
CA ALA A 37 20.30 -5.32 3.97
C ALA A 37 19.80 -4.48 2.79
N ARG A 38 20.47 -3.36 2.45
CA ARG A 38 20.14 -2.52 1.28
C ARG A 38 20.38 -3.23 -0.04
N GLN A 39 21.50 -3.97 -0.17
CA GLN A 39 21.76 -4.78 -1.36
C GLN A 39 20.68 -5.86 -1.54
N LEU A 40 20.27 -6.48 -0.43
CA LEU A 40 19.19 -7.46 -0.44
C LEU A 40 17.85 -6.83 -0.84
N PHE A 41 17.54 -5.62 -0.36
CA PHE A 41 16.36 -4.85 -0.78
C PHE A 41 16.31 -4.65 -2.30
N LEU A 42 17.42 -4.22 -2.90
CA LEU A 42 17.50 -4.02 -4.36
C LEU A 42 17.25 -5.31 -5.13
N ARG A 43 17.73 -6.45 -4.61
CA ARG A 43 17.47 -7.77 -5.19
C ARG A 43 16.01 -8.20 -5.04
N ALA A 44 15.44 -8.02 -3.84
CA ALA A 44 14.04 -8.31 -3.56
C ALA A 44 13.09 -7.49 -4.45
N ARG A 45 13.44 -6.23 -4.70
CA ARG A 45 12.72 -5.35 -5.63
C ARG A 45 12.71 -5.89 -7.06
N LYS A 46 13.87 -6.32 -7.58
CA LYS A 46 13.96 -6.94 -8.91
C LYS A 46 13.11 -8.21 -9.01
N TRP A 47 13.13 -9.04 -7.96
CA TRP A 47 12.28 -10.23 -7.86
C TRP A 47 10.79 -9.87 -7.88
N GLN A 48 10.37 -8.85 -7.14
CA GLN A 48 8.98 -8.39 -7.11
C GLN A 48 8.55 -7.78 -8.46
N GLN A 49 9.47 -7.18 -9.22
CA GLN A 49 9.21 -6.69 -10.57
C GLN A 49 9.06 -7.83 -11.59
N SER A 50 9.81 -8.93 -11.43
CA SER A 50 9.78 -10.07 -12.35
C SER A 50 8.78 -11.17 -11.98
N SER A 51 8.27 -11.18 -10.74
CA SER A 51 7.46 -12.29 -10.23
C SER A 51 6.06 -12.32 -10.86
N PRO A 52 5.68 -13.39 -11.58
CA PRO A 52 4.34 -13.53 -12.17
C PRO A 52 3.24 -13.68 -11.10
N ALA A 53 3.59 -14.06 -9.87
CA ALA A 53 2.66 -14.12 -8.73
C ALA A 53 2.20 -12.72 -8.25
N THR A 54 2.89 -11.64 -8.67
CA THR A 54 2.42 -10.25 -8.48
C THR A 54 1.52 -9.77 -9.61
N ALA A 55 1.54 -10.46 -10.76
CA ALA A 55 0.69 -10.21 -11.92
C ALA A 55 -0.61 -11.02 -11.88
N ALA A 56 -0.54 -12.30 -11.46
CA ALA A 56 -1.67 -13.17 -11.22
C ALA A 56 -2.20 -12.90 -9.81
N GLY A 57 -3.08 -11.91 -9.68
CA GLY A 57 -3.79 -11.64 -8.44
C GLY A 57 -4.67 -12.81 -8.05
N ALA A 58 -4.19 -13.67 -7.15
CA ALA A 58 -5.00 -14.40 -6.17
C ALA A 58 -4.09 -15.36 -5.39
N HIS A 59 -4.14 -15.27 -4.07
CA HIS A 59 -3.90 -16.44 -3.22
C HIS A 59 -5.08 -17.41 -3.42
N PRO A 60 -4.91 -18.74 -3.31
CA PRO A 60 -6.06 -19.64 -3.20
C PRO A 60 -6.76 -19.31 -1.87
N GLY A 61 -7.74 -18.41 -1.92
CA GLY A 61 -8.46 -17.89 -0.75
C GLY A 61 -8.28 -16.39 -0.44
N GLY A 62 -7.61 -15.60 -1.27
CA GLY A 62 -7.40 -14.16 -1.01
C GLY A 62 -7.58 -13.26 -2.23
N THR A 63 -8.45 -12.26 -2.09
CA THR A 63 -8.89 -11.31 -3.14
C THR A 63 -7.89 -10.17 -3.44
N ARG A 64 -6.73 -10.12 -2.77
CA ARG A 64 -5.82 -8.95 -2.84
C ARG A 64 -4.65 -9.17 -3.79
N LYS A 65 -4.43 -8.21 -4.69
CA LYS A 65 -3.25 -8.14 -5.56
C LYS A 65 -2.02 -7.77 -4.72
N CYS A 66 -1.00 -8.61 -4.70
CA CYS A 66 0.25 -8.31 -4.02
C CYS A 66 1.10 -7.34 -4.86
N THR A 67 1.10 -6.06 -4.51
CA THR A 67 1.95 -5.05 -5.16
C THR A 67 3.39 -5.07 -4.65
N GLY A 68 3.65 -5.68 -3.50
CA GLY A 68 4.98 -5.75 -2.87
C GLY A 68 5.34 -4.53 -2.01
N TRP A 69 4.36 -3.68 -1.68
CA TRP A 69 4.54 -2.47 -0.87
C TRP A 69 5.20 -2.74 0.49
N GLN A 70 4.97 -3.92 1.08
CA GLN A 70 5.53 -4.32 2.37
C GLN A 70 7.06 -4.30 2.36
N LEU A 71 7.68 -4.59 1.22
CA LEU A 71 9.13 -4.59 1.06
C LEU A 71 9.70 -3.17 1.26
N TYR A 72 9.09 -2.20 0.61
CA TYR A 72 9.48 -0.79 0.69
C TYR A 72 9.22 -0.22 2.08
N ALA A 73 8.01 -0.43 2.61
CA ALA A 73 7.64 0.06 3.94
C ALA A 73 8.53 -0.53 5.04
N ALA A 74 8.85 -1.83 4.97
CA ALA A 74 9.75 -2.46 5.93
C ALA A 74 11.20 -1.97 5.78
N ALA A 75 11.72 -1.84 4.56
CA ALA A 75 13.05 -1.33 4.31
C ALA A 75 13.22 0.11 4.81
N ALA A 76 12.24 0.98 4.54
CA ALA A 76 12.24 2.35 5.03
C ALA A 76 12.18 2.42 6.56
N ARG A 77 11.28 1.65 7.21
CA ARG A 77 11.20 1.57 8.68
C ARG A 77 12.48 1.04 9.32
N MET A 78 13.15 0.08 8.68
CA MET A 78 14.44 -0.42 9.16
C MET A 78 15.54 0.64 9.12
N GLU A 79 15.53 1.51 8.10
CA GLU A 79 16.43 2.65 8.06
C GLU A 79 16.07 3.65 9.15
N TRP A 80 14.80 4.09 9.20
CA TRP A 80 14.30 5.07 10.17
C TRP A 80 14.62 4.71 11.63
N ASN A 81 14.42 3.44 12.01
CA ASN A 81 14.63 2.98 13.38
C ASN A 81 16.11 2.82 13.78
N ALA A 82 17.07 2.97 12.85
CA ALA A 82 18.46 2.66 13.14
C ALA A 82 19.26 3.82 13.72
N ASP A 83 19.00 5.05 13.27
CA ASP A 83 19.65 6.27 13.80
C ASP A 83 18.83 7.53 13.46
N ARG A 84 19.01 8.62 14.23
CA ARG A 84 18.26 9.89 14.03
C ARG A 84 18.55 10.57 12.69
N GLY A 85 19.71 10.32 12.08
CA GLY A 85 20.07 10.86 10.75
C GLY A 85 19.53 10.08 9.55
N SER A 86 18.78 8.98 9.78
CA SER A 86 18.36 8.02 8.74
C SER A 86 17.06 8.39 8.01
N ALA A 87 16.35 9.43 8.45
CA ALA A 87 15.08 9.90 7.86
C ALA A 87 15.18 10.11 6.35
N ALA A 88 16.29 10.72 5.91
CA ALA A 88 16.53 10.98 4.49
C ALA A 88 16.65 9.70 3.66
N ILE A 89 17.20 8.62 4.22
CA ILE A 89 17.31 7.33 3.53
C ILE A 89 15.95 6.64 3.48
N ALA A 90 15.21 6.65 4.59
CA ALA A 90 13.85 6.13 4.63
C ALA A 90 12.94 6.86 3.62
N LYS A 91 12.99 8.19 3.57
CA LYS A 91 12.27 9.00 2.58
C LYS A 91 12.67 8.62 1.15
N LYS A 92 13.96 8.48 0.85
CA LYS A 92 14.44 8.04 -0.48
C LYS A 92 13.90 6.66 -0.88
N ILE A 93 13.76 5.73 0.07
CA ILE A 93 13.18 4.40 -0.20
C ILE A 93 11.69 4.54 -0.57
N PHE A 94 10.94 5.40 0.12
CA PHE A 94 9.54 5.66 -0.22
C PHE A 94 9.38 6.40 -1.55
N GLU A 95 10.20 7.42 -1.83
CA GLU A 95 10.19 8.12 -3.13
C GLU A 95 10.48 7.15 -4.29
N LEU A 96 11.44 6.25 -4.10
CA LEU A 96 11.72 5.16 -5.04
C LEU A 96 10.53 4.20 -5.24
N GLY A 97 9.67 4.07 -4.24
CA GLY A 97 8.41 3.34 -4.36
C GLY A 97 7.33 4.14 -5.08
N MET A 98 7.29 5.47 -4.88
CA MET A 98 6.39 6.38 -5.59
C MET A 98 6.69 6.50 -7.10
N GLU A 99 7.87 6.06 -7.54
CA GLU A 99 8.21 5.90 -8.97
C GLU A 99 7.58 4.65 -9.60
N ASP A 100 7.19 3.64 -8.82
CA ASP A 100 6.54 2.42 -9.31
C ASP A 100 5.02 2.61 -9.37
N ALA A 101 4.48 2.69 -10.58
CA ALA A 101 3.04 2.87 -10.82
C ALA A 101 2.16 1.81 -10.15
N ARG A 102 2.69 0.61 -9.85
CA ARG A 102 1.93 -0.44 -9.14
C ARG A 102 1.77 -0.12 -7.66
N LEU A 103 2.73 0.59 -7.06
CA LEU A 103 2.75 0.94 -5.64
C LEU A 103 1.92 2.20 -5.37
N VAL A 104 1.96 3.19 -6.27
CA VAL A 104 1.15 4.42 -6.12
C VAL A 104 -0.36 4.08 -6.11
N LYS A 105 -0.75 3.05 -6.86
CA LYS A 105 -2.13 2.51 -6.92
C LYS A 105 -2.49 1.59 -5.76
N ASP A 106 -1.57 1.35 -4.82
CA ASP A 106 -1.84 0.57 -3.63
C ASP A 106 -2.10 1.49 -2.43
N PRO A 107 -3.31 1.51 -1.87
CA PRO A 107 -3.62 2.39 -0.75
C PRO A 107 -2.78 2.05 0.49
N ASP A 108 -2.38 0.79 0.70
CA ASP A 108 -1.56 0.43 1.86
C ASP A 108 -0.15 1.02 1.77
N PHE A 109 0.40 1.15 0.55
CA PHE A 109 1.69 1.80 0.34
C PHE A 109 1.61 3.29 0.69
N ILE A 110 0.58 3.98 0.21
CA ILE A 110 0.35 5.41 0.49
C ILE A 110 0.18 5.64 1.99
N MET A 111 -0.64 4.81 2.66
CA MET A 111 -0.83 4.89 4.11
C MET A 111 0.48 4.66 4.89
N ALA A 112 1.30 3.70 4.45
CA ALA A 112 2.60 3.43 5.08
C ALA A 112 3.58 4.59 4.90
N TYR A 113 3.60 5.23 3.71
CA TYR A 113 4.45 6.38 3.47
C TYR A 113 3.96 7.61 4.26
N HIS A 114 2.65 7.87 4.26
CA HIS A 114 2.05 8.93 5.05
C HIS A 114 2.41 8.80 6.55
N SER A 115 2.20 7.61 7.13
CA SER A 115 2.53 7.35 8.54
C SER A 115 3.99 7.68 8.85
N PHE A 116 4.93 7.32 7.97
CA PHE A 116 6.33 7.67 8.16
C PHE A 116 6.57 9.18 8.13
N LEU A 117 5.91 9.92 7.23
CA LEU A 117 6.07 11.37 7.12
C LEU A 117 5.51 12.09 8.35
N VAL A 118 4.38 11.63 8.88
CA VAL A 118 3.82 12.13 10.15
C VAL A 118 4.79 11.87 11.30
N ASP A 119 5.30 10.65 11.43
CA ASP A 119 6.30 10.29 12.46
C ASP A 119 7.58 11.13 12.34
N ALA A 120 7.95 11.53 11.12
CA ALA A 120 9.08 12.39 10.82
C ALA A 120 8.80 13.89 11.01
N GLY A 121 7.56 14.28 11.31
CA GLY A 121 7.13 15.68 11.46
C GLY A 121 7.03 16.46 10.13
N ASP A 122 6.93 15.77 9.00
CA ASP A 122 6.90 16.35 7.65
C ASP A 122 5.46 16.42 7.12
N ALA A 123 4.63 17.26 7.77
CA ALA A 123 3.19 17.37 7.52
C ALA A 123 2.84 17.78 6.08
N ASP A 124 3.61 18.68 5.47
CA ASP A 124 3.35 19.16 4.11
C ASP A 124 3.53 18.04 3.08
N ASN A 125 4.58 17.22 3.23
CA ASN A 125 4.76 16.06 2.36
C ASN A 125 3.75 14.94 2.67
N ALA A 126 3.32 14.80 3.93
CA ALA A 126 2.27 13.85 4.29
C ALA A 126 0.97 14.15 3.53
N ARG A 127 0.54 15.41 3.51
CA ARG A 127 -0.59 15.89 2.69
C ARG A 127 -0.38 15.61 1.21
N ALA A 128 0.78 15.99 0.67
CA ALA A 128 1.09 15.81 -0.74
C ALA A 128 1.03 14.32 -1.18
N VAL A 129 1.49 13.40 -0.34
CA VAL A 129 1.41 11.95 -0.59
C VAL A 129 -0.03 11.44 -0.57
N CYS A 130 -0.87 11.93 0.36
CA CYS A 130 -2.30 11.60 0.36
C CYS A 130 -3.00 12.07 -0.90
N GLU A 131 -2.80 13.35 -1.27
CA GLU A 131 -3.40 13.93 -2.47
C GLU A 131 -2.97 13.18 -3.74
N ARG A 132 -1.68 12.86 -3.86
CA ARG A 132 -1.17 12.08 -4.98
C ARG A 132 -1.74 10.66 -5.01
N GLY A 133 -1.87 10.02 -3.86
CA GLY A 133 -2.49 8.70 -3.75
C GLY A 133 -3.96 8.71 -4.15
N LEU A 134 -4.73 9.71 -3.69
CA LEU A 134 -6.17 9.87 -3.96
C LEU A 134 -6.47 10.33 -5.40
N ALA A 135 -5.49 10.93 -6.09
CA ALA A 135 -5.60 11.26 -7.50
C ALA A 135 -5.63 10.01 -8.41
N GLU A 136 -5.11 8.86 -7.94
CA GLU A 136 -5.20 7.61 -8.68
C GLU A 136 -6.65 7.07 -8.65
N PRO A 137 -7.24 6.73 -9.82
CA PRO A 137 -8.61 6.21 -9.90
C PRO A 137 -8.86 4.99 -9.00
N GLU A 138 -7.88 4.09 -8.88
CA GLU A 138 -7.96 2.89 -8.05
C GLU A 138 -8.07 3.19 -6.55
N ASN A 139 -7.56 4.34 -6.11
CA ASN A 139 -7.57 4.77 -4.71
C ASN A 139 -8.66 5.78 -4.39
N SER A 140 -9.22 6.45 -5.40
CA SER A 140 -10.20 7.53 -5.24
C SER A 140 -11.42 7.13 -4.38
N GLY A 141 -11.85 5.88 -4.44
CA GLY A 141 -12.94 5.32 -3.64
C GLY A 141 -12.51 4.58 -2.37
N CYS A 142 -11.24 4.66 -1.97
CA CYS A 142 -10.71 3.91 -0.83
C CYS A 142 -11.05 4.60 0.51
N GLU A 143 -12.08 4.11 1.19
CA GLU A 143 -12.51 4.61 2.51
C GLU A 143 -11.37 4.68 3.54
N ARG A 144 -10.52 3.64 3.60
CA ARG A 144 -9.39 3.59 4.54
C ARG A 144 -8.40 4.74 4.33
N LEU A 145 -8.16 5.13 3.07
CA LEU A 145 -7.24 6.20 2.73
C LEU A 145 -7.84 7.56 3.09
N TRP A 146 -9.14 7.76 2.81
CA TRP A 146 -9.87 8.97 3.21
C TRP A 146 -9.95 9.16 4.72
N HIS A 147 -10.31 8.10 5.47
CA HIS A 147 -10.40 8.17 6.93
C HIS A 147 -9.06 8.52 7.57
N MET A 148 -7.97 7.95 7.04
CA MET A 148 -6.62 8.28 7.48
C MET A 148 -6.29 9.75 7.22
N TYR A 149 -6.62 10.28 6.04
CA TYR A 149 -6.34 11.67 5.70
C TYR A 149 -7.19 12.66 6.52
N ALA A 150 -8.48 12.37 6.71
CA ALA A 150 -9.35 13.19 7.55
C ALA A 150 -8.86 13.22 9.02
N ALA A 151 -8.53 12.06 9.59
CA ALA A 151 -7.97 11.97 10.94
C ALA A 151 -6.68 12.78 11.09
N PHE A 152 -5.80 12.73 10.09
CA PHE A 152 -4.58 13.54 10.06
C PHE A 152 -4.88 15.04 10.06
N GLU A 153 -5.83 15.54 9.26
CA GLU A 153 -6.19 16.96 9.27
C GLU A 153 -6.87 17.41 10.56
N TYR A 154 -7.60 16.51 11.24
CA TYR A 154 -8.13 16.81 12.57
C TYR A 154 -7.04 16.99 13.63
N GLU A 155 -5.92 16.27 13.50
CA GLU A 155 -4.81 16.33 14.45
C GLU A 155 -3.81 17.45 14.13
N GLN A 156 -3.52 17.70 12.85
CA GLN A 156 -2.41 18.55 12.38
C GLN A 156 -2.87 19.80 11.62
N GLY A 157 -4.14 19.86 11.23
CA GLY A 157 -4.70 20.92 10.39
C GLY A 157 -5.59 21.90 11.14
N GLU A 158 -6.24 22.76 10.37
CA GLU A 158 -7.32 23.61 10.84
C GLU A 158 -8.68 22.95 10.57
N LEU A 159 -9.69 23.29 11.38
CA LEU A 159 -11.04 22.73 11.24
C LEU A 159 -11.62 22.90 9.82
N ALA A 160 -11.29 24.00 9.14
CA ALA A 160 -11.71 24.26 7.77
C ALA A 160 -11.11 23.26 6.77
N ALA A 161 -9.83 22.91 6.94
CA ALA A 161 -9.14 21.93 6.09
C ALA A 161 -9.72 20.52 6.31
N ALA A 162 -9.92 20.12 7.57
CA ALA A 162 -10.53 18.84 7.91
C ALA A 162 -11.95 18.71 7.33
N SER A 163 -12.77 19.77 7.44
CA SER A 163 -14.14 19.79 6.90
C SER A 163 -14.17 19.65 5.37
N GLU A 164 -13.20 20.26 4.66
CA GLU A 164 -13.09 20.14 3.21
C GLU A 164 -12.68 18.72 2.78
N VAL A 165 -11.78 18.07 3.52
CA VAL A 165 -11.41 16.67 3.28
C VAL A 165 -12.62 15.74 3.48
N GLU A 166 -13.41 15.95 4.54
CA GLU A 166 -14.63 15.16 4.76
C GLU A 166 -15.67 15.34 3.65
N ARG A 167 -15.87 16.58 3.19
CA ARG A 167 -16.78 16.87 2.07
C ARG A 167 -16.35 16.13 0.80
N ARG A 168 -15.04 16.15 0.51
CA ARG A 168 -14.46 15.42 -0.64
C ARG A 168 -14.59 13.91 -0.49
N MET A 169 -14.35 13.38 0.71
CA MET A 169 -14.55 11.96 1.04
C MET A 169 -15.99 11.52 0.76
N GLN A 170 -16.98 12.25 1.28
CA GLN A 170 -18.39 11.93 1.05
C GLN A 170 -18.74 11.89 -0.44
N ALA A 171 -18.28 12.87 -1.21
CA ALA A 171 -18.48 12.92 -2.66
C ALA A 171 -17.81 11.73 -3.38
N ALA A 172 -16.57 11.41 -3.02
CA ALA A 172 -15.82 10.32 -3.62
C ALA A 172 -16.42 8.94 -3.31
N LEU A 173 -16.83 8.70 -2.06
CA LEU A 173 -17.47 7.45 -1.64
C LEU A 173 -18.87 7.28 -2.23
N ALA A 174 -19.65 8.36 -2.33
CA ALA A 174 -20.94 8.33 -3.02
C ALA A 174 -20.77 8.00 -4.52
N ALA A 175 -19.79 8.62 -5.18
CA ALA A 175 -19.47 8.31 -6.57
C ALA A 175 -19.05 6.84 -6.75
N ALA A 176 -18.17 6.33 -5.88
CA ALA A 176 -17.73 4.93 -5.90
C ALA A 176 -18.89 3.94 -5.67
N SER A 177 -19.81 4.25 -4.74
CA SER A 177 -21.01 3.46 -4.49
C SER A 177 -21.97 3.46 -5.68
N SER A 178 -22.04 4.56 -6.43
CA SER A 178 -22.88 4.65 -7.64
C SER A 178 -22.26 3.99 -8.88
N ALA A 179 -20.92 3.85 -8.91
CA ALA A 179 -20.16 3.27 -10.00
C ALA A 179 -20.03 1.74 -9.91
N GLN A 180 -20.32 1.14 -8.75
CA GLN A 180 -20.55 -0.31 -8.67
C GLN A 180 -21.77 -0.60 -9.55
N PRO A 181 -21.65 -1.41 -10.64
CA PRO A 181 -22.84 -1.90 -11.28
C PRO A 181 -23.57 -2.67 -10.19
N VAL A 182 -24.77 -2.21 -9.83
CA VAL A 182 -25.71 -3.06 -9.12
C VAL A 182 -25.80 -4.27 -10.04
N SER A 183 -25.17 -5.39 -9.67
CA SER A 183 -25.41 -6.62 -10.40
C SER A 183 -26.92 -6.79 -10.26
N PRO A 184 -27.69 -6.81 -11.37
CA PRO A 184 -29.08 -7.19 -11.27
C PRO A 184 -29.06 -8.68 -10.95
N ALA A 185 -28.79 -9.03 -9.69
CA ALA A 185 -29.26 -10.28 -9.13
C ALA A 185 -30.75 -10.31 -9.48
N PRO A 186 -31.17 -11.32 -10.24
CA PRO A 186 -32.23 -11.12 -11.21
C PRO A 186 -33.49 -10.76 -10.46
N ALA A 187 -34.16 -9.71 -10.93
CA ALA A 187 -35.52 -9.34 -10.55
C ALA A 187 -36.54 -10.48 -10.76
N LEU A 188 -36.09 -11.70 -11.08
CA LEU A 188 -36.85 -12.94 -11.06
C LEU A 188 -37.39 -13.27 -9.66
N HIS A 189 -36.66 -13.05 -8.56
CA HIS A 189 -37.21 -13.39 -7.23
C HIS A 189 -38.42 -12.50 -6.87
N LEU A 190 -38.35 -11.20 -7.20
CA LEU A 190 -39.45 -10.25 -7.04
C LEU A 190 -40.56 -10.45 -8.10
N ALA A 191 -40.24 -10.90 -9.31
CA ALA A 191 -41.23 -11.23 -10.33
C ALA A 191 -41.98 -12.53 -10.03
N LEU A 192 -41.32 -13.54 -9.44
CA LEU A 192 -41.92 -14.81 -9.02
C LEU A 192 -42.87 -14.64 -7.83
N LEU A 193 -42.58 -13.69 -6.93
CA LEU A 193 -43.50 -13.31 -5.86
C LEU A 193 -44.72 -12.53 -6.37
N LYS A 194 -44.59 -11.84 -7.52
CA LYS A 194 -45.66 -11.03 -8.12
C LYS A 194 -46.58 -11.83 -9.06
N TYR A 195 -46.05 -12.86 -9.72
CA TYR A 195 -46.81 -13.80 -10.54
C TYR A 195 -46.77 -15.18 -9.88
N GLY A 196 -47.59 -15.35 -8.85
CA GLY A 196 -47.76 -16.64 -8.17
C GLY A 196 -48.24 -17.71 -9.16
N PHE A 197 -47.41 -18.71 -9.40
CA PHE A 197 -47.88 -20.00 -9.88
C PHE A 197 -48.21 -20.85 -8.66
N GLY A 198 -49.51 -21.07 -8.44
CA GLY A 198 -50.03 -22.16 -7.62
C GLY A 198 -50.03 -23.47 -8.38
#